data_AF-A0A7K0XDG6-F1
#
_entry.id   AF-A0A7K0XDG6-F1
#
_cell.length_a   1.000
_cell.length_b   1.000
_cell.length_c   1.000
_cell.angle_alpha   90.00
_cell.angle_beta   90.00
_cell.angle_gamma   90.00
#
_symmetry.space_group_name_H-M   'P 1'
#
loop_
_entity.id
_entity.type
_entity.pdbx_description
1 polymer ?
#
loop_
_entity_poly.entity_id
_entity_poly.type
_entity_poly.pdbx_seq_one_letter_code
_entity_poly.pdbx_strand_id
1 'polypeptide(L)'
;MNELDAAGITNPVLRASYEECKRLNSLHGKTYYLATLLLPAHKRPFVHALYGFARYADEIVDDLASALSDDEKAEHLKAWGDSVLASISTGVSTDHVGAALIDTVRRFNIPQQHFIDFLHSMTMDLTVGTYNTYEDLLEYVYGSAAVIGLQMVPILG
;
A
#
# COMPACT_ATOMS: atom_id res chain seq x y z
N MET A 1 9.82 16.52 -18.82
CA MET A 1 10.50 15.58 -17.90
C MET A 1 9.41 14.70 -17.31
N ASN A 2 9.50 13.38 -17.45
CA ASN A 2 8.48 12.50 -16.85
C ASN A 2 8.64 12.51 -15.31
N GLU A 3 7.61 12.11 -14.57
CA GLU A 3 7.64 12.15 -13.09
C GLU A 3 8.68 11.20 -12.47
N LEU A 4 9.02 10.10 -13.13
CA LEU A 4 10.07 9.17 -12.68
C LEU A 4 11.46 9.80 -12.82
N ASP A 5 11.71 10.53 -13.92
CA ASP A 5 12.95 11.29 -14.10
C ASP A 5 13.06 12.39 -13.04
N ALA A 6 11.95 13.10 -12.79
CA ALA A 6 11.89 14.13 -11.76
C ALA A 6 12.15 13.57 -10.35
N ALA A 7 11.77 12.31 -10.10
CA ALA A 7 12.02 11.59 -8.85
C ALA A 7 13.39 10.88 -8.80
N GLY A 8 14.21 10.98 -9.85
CA GLY A 8 15.53 10.33 -9.93
C GLY A 8 15.45 8.79 -10.05
N ILE A 9 14.36 8.26 -10.59
CA ILE A 9 14.13 6.82 -10.76
C ILE A 9 14.59 6.40 -12.16
N THR A 10 15.80 5.84 -12.24
CA THR A 10 16.45 5.48 -13.52
C THR A 10 16.53 3.98 -13.78
N ASN A 11 16.45 3.14 -12.74
CA ASN A 11 16.52 1.69 -12.87
C ASN A 11 15.29 1.15 -13.64
N PRO A 12 15.45 0.43 -14.76
CA PRO A 12 14.32 -0.01 -15.59
C PRO A 12 13.30 -0.91 -14.87
N VAL A 13 13.75 -1.82 -14.02
CA VAL A 13 12.87 -2.72 -13.25
C VAL A 13 12.03 -1.93 -12.26
N LEU A 14 12.67 -0.98 -11.57
CA LEU A 14 11.99 -0.10 -10.63
C LEU A 14 11.00 0.82 -11.33
N ARG A 15 11.33 1.33 -12.53
CA ARG A 15 10.42 2.16 -13.34
C ARG A 15 9.17 1.39 -13.72
N ALA A 16 9.31 0.16 -14.21
CA ALA A 16 8.16 -0.69 -14.54
C ALA A 16 7.25 -0.91 -13.32
N SER A 17 7.84 -1.11 -12.14
CA SER A 17 7.12 -1.23 -10.87
C SER A 17 6.30 0.02 -10.54
N TYR A 18 6.89 1.21 -10.62
CA TYR A 18 6.17 2.47 -10.38
C TYR A 18 5.10 2.76 -11.44
N GLU A 19 5.35 2.41 -12.71
CA GLU A 19 4.37 2.55 -13.79
C GLU A 19 3.15 1.65 -13.55
N GLU A 20 3.36 0.44 -13.05
CA GLU A 20 2.27 -0.46 -12.68
C GLU A 20 1.46 0.09 -11.48
N CYS A 21 2.14 0.58 -10.45
CA CYS A 21 1.49 1.24 -9.32
C CYS A 21 0.64 2.44 -9.78
N LYS A 22 1.16 3.23 -10.72
CA LYS A 22 0.42 4.34 -11.33
C LYS A 22 -0.80 3.85 -12.11
N ARG A 23 -0.65 2.78 -12.90
CA ARG A 23 -1.74 2.17 -13.66
C ARG A 23 -2.87 1.73 -12.72
N LEU A 24 -2.54 1.01 -11.65
CA LEU A 24 -3.49 0.57 -10.62
C LEU A 24 -4.22 1.76 -9.98
N ASN A 25 -3.48 2.79 -9.56
CA ASN A 25 -4.08 4.00 -9.01
C ASN A 25 -5.03 4.69 -9.99
N SER A 26 -4.64 4.81 -11.27
CA SER A 26 -5.49 5.43 -12.29
C SER A 26 -6.78 4.66 -12.59
N LEU A 27 -6.78 3.34 -12.42
CA LEU A 27 -7.93 2.48 -12.71
C LEU A 27 -8.90 2.39 -11.53
N HIS A 28 -8.36 2.17 -10.32
CA HIS A 28 -9.17 1.87 -9.13
C HIS A 28 -9.37 3.10 -8.23
N GLY A 29 -8.45 4.06 -8.27
CA GLY A 29 -8.37 5.18 -7.34
C GLY A 29 -8.67 6.52 -7.96
N LYS A 30 -9.64 6.65 -8.87
CA LYS A 30 -9.86 7.87 -9.69
C LYS A 30 -9.70 9.20 -8.93
N THR A 31 -10.33 9.34 -7.75
CA THR A 31 -10.20 10.55 -6.92
C THR A 31 -8.79 10.71 -6.34
N TYR A 32 -8.20 9.64 -5.79
CA TYR A 32 -6.82 9.64 -5.29
C TYR A 32 -5.78 9.88 -6.39
N TYR A 33 -5.99 9.33 -7.58
CA TYR A 33 -5.16 9.57 -8.75
C TYR A 33 -5.18 11.05 -9.13
N LEU A 34 -6.36 11.65 -9.26
CA LEU A 34 -6.50 13.08 -9.55
C LEU A 34 -5.84 13.95 -8.48
N ALA A 35 -6.02 13.63 -7.20
CA ALA A 35 -5.35 14.33 -6.10
C ALA A 35 -3.82 14.19 -6.19
N THR A 36 -3.32 12.99 -6.53
CA THR A 36 -1.88 12.74 -6.70
C THR A 36 -1.29 13.59 -7.83
N LEU A 37 -2.04 13.84 -8.90
CA LEU A 37 -1.58 14.70 -10.00
C LEU A 37 -1.38 16.16 -9.60
N LEU A 38 -1.97 16.62 -8.48
CA LEU A 38 -1.75 17.97 -7.94
C LEU A 38 -0.41 18.12 -7.20
N LEU A 39 0.24 17.00 -6.83
CA LEU A 39 1.54 17.03 -6.16
C LEU A 39 2.67 17.42 -7.12
N PRO A 40 3.82 17.91 -6.62
CA PRO A 40 5.04 18.04 -7.42
C PRO A 40 5.40 16.72 -8.11
N ALA A 41 5.81 16.80 -9.39
CA ALA A 41 6.06 15.61 -10.21
C ALA A 41 7.00 14.59 -9.55
N HIS A 42 8.04 15.05 -8.84
CA HIS A 42 9.02 14.19 -8.17
C HIS A 42 8.46 13.43 -6.95
N LYS A 43 7.24 13.74 -6.46
CA LYS A 43 6.61 13.05 -5.32
C LYS A 43 5.59 12.00 -5.73
N ARG A 44 4.97 12.17 -6.91
CA ARG A 44 3.85 11.33 -7.38
C ARG A 44 4.16 9.84 -7.44
N PRO A 45 5.35 9.38 -7.91
CA PRO A 45 5.63 7.95 -8.01
C PRO A 45 5.49 7.23 -6.67
N PHE A 46 5.97 7.85 -5.59
CA PHE A 46 5.94 7.29 -4.25
C PHE A 46 4.52 7.17 -3.69
N VAL A 47 3.66 8.14 -4.02
CA VAL A 47 2.22 8.08 -3.67
C VAL A 47 1.51 6.98 -4.46
N HIS A 48 1.84 6.83 -5.75
CA HIS A 48 1.31 5.71 -6.54
C HIS A 48 1.74 4.36 -5.94
N ALA A 49 2.97 4.22 -5.45
CA ALA A 49 3.47 3.00 -4.82
C ALA A 49 2.72 2.64 -3.53
N LEU A 50 2.50 3.61 -2.63
CA LEU A 50 1.69 3.38 -1.42
C LEU A 50 0.25 3.01 -1.76
N TYR A 51 -0.34 3.66 -2.77
CA TYR A 51 -1.67 3.28 -3.25
C TYR A 51 -1.70 1.85 -3.79
N GLY A 52 -0.70 1.45 -4.59
CA GLY A 52 -0.60 0.11 -5.15
C GLY A 52 -0.56 -0.98 -4.07
N PHE A 53 0.19 -0.74 -3.00
CA PHE A 53 0.21 -1.63 -1.83
C PHE A 53 -1.17 -1.75 -1.17
N ALA A 54 -1.80 -0.62 -0.82
CA ALA A 54 -3.09 -0.63 -0.16
C ALA A 54 -4.17 -1.28 -1.03
N ARG A 55 -4.20 -0.98 -2.34
CA ARG A 55 -5.18 -1.56 -3.25
C ARG A 55 -5.01 -3.08 -3.42
N TYR A 56 -3.79 -3.59 -3.41
CA TYR A 56 -3.58 -5.03 -3.49
C TYR A 56 -4.09 -5.75 -2.23
N ALA A 57 -3.90 -5.15 -1.05
CA ALA A 57 -4.50 -5.66 0.19
C ALA A 57 -6.04 -5.65 0.12
N ASP A 58 -6.64 -4.53 -0.30
CA ASP A 58 -8.09 -4.44 -0.51
C ASP A 58 -8.58 -5.52 -1.48
N GLU A 59 -7.87 -5.79 -2.58
CA GLU A 59 -8.29 -6.81 -3.55
C GLU A 59 -8.31 -8.22 -2.97
N ILE A 60 -7.41 -8.53 -2.03
CA ILE A 60 -7.42 -9.81 -1.31
C ILE A 60 -8.64 -9.91 -0.38
N VAL A 61 -9.01 -8.81 0.28
CA VAL A 61 -10.15 -8.76 1.21
C VAL A 61 -11.48 -8.76 0.45
N ASP A 62 -11.63 -7.82 -0.49
CA ASP A 62 -12.84 -7.59 -1.29
C ASP A 62 -13.17 -8.79 -2.18
N ASP A 63 -12.13 -9.44 -2.74
CA ASP A 63 -12.19 -10.61 -3.62
C ASP A 63 -13.45 -10.68 -4.50
N LEU A 64 -13.64 -9.67 -5.35
CA LEU A 64 -14.83 -9.55 -6.19
C LEU A 64 -14.94 -10.66 -7.26
N ALA A 65 -13.94 -11.53 -7.38
CA ALA A 65 -13.79 -12.45 -8.50
C ALA A 65 -13.51 -13.92 -8.11
N SER A 66 -13.24 -14.27 -6.85
CA SER A 66 -12.89 -15.63 -6.45
C SER A 66 -13.90 -16.31 -5.52
N ALA A 67 -13.80 -17.63 -5.48
CA ALA A 67 -14.64 -18.55 -4.71
C ALA A 67 -14.03 -18.90 -3.34
N LEU A 68 -13.03 -18.15 -2.88
CA LEU A 68 -12.34 -18.39 -1.62
C LEU A 68 -13.25 -18.07 -0.42
N SER A 69 -13.19 -18.92 0.58
CA SER A 69 -13.76 -18.69 1.91
C SER A 69 -12.99 -17.60 2.67
N ASP A 70 -13.62 -17.04 3.71
CA ASP A 70 -12.99 -16.01 4.56
C ASP A 70 -11.68 -16.50 5.20
N ASP A 71 -11.62 -17.79 5.56
CA ASP A 71 -10.41 -18.42 6.10
C ASP A 71 -9.26 -18.46 5.06
N GLU A 72 -9.57 -18.82 3.81
CA GLU A 72 -8.58 -18.84 2.73
C GLU A 72 -8.09 -17.43 2.38
N LYS A 73 -8.97 -16.42 2.43
CA LYS A 73 -8.58 -15.01 2.28
C LYS A 73 -7.66 -14.57 3.40
N ALA A 74 -7.96 -14.94 4.65
CA ALA A 74 -7.13 -14.61 5.79
C ALA A 74 -5.75 -15.25 5.69
N GLU A 75 -5.66 -16.52 5.26
CA GLU A 75 -4.38 -17.19 5.00
C GLU A 75 -3.60 -16.50 3.87
N HIS A 76 -4.28 -16.12 2.79
CA HIS A 76 -3.66 -15.42 1.66
C HIS A 76 -3.13 -14.04 2.07
N LEU A 77 -3.95 -13.23 2.75
CA LEU A 77 -3.58 -11.91 3.27
C LEU A 77 -2.38 -12.02 4.21
N LYS A 78 -2.39 -13.02 5.11
CA LYS A 78 -1.29 -13.26 6.04
C LYS A 78 0.00 -13.62 5.29
N ALA A 79 -0.06 -14.59 4.37
CA ALA A 79 1.12 -15.03 3.63
C ALA A 79 1.73 -13.89 2.78
N TRP A 80 0.88 -13.13 2.11
CA TRP A 80 1.30 -11.96 1.34
C TRP A 80 1.87 -10.86 2.26
N GLY A 81 1.17 -10.53 3.35
CA GLY A 81 1.59 -9.53 4.33
C GLY A 81 2.95 -9.86 4.95
N ASP A 82 3.15 -11.11 5.39
CA ASP A 82 4.44 -11.58 5.93
C ASP A 82 5.57 -11.41 4.90
N SER A 83 5.31 -11.69 3.62
CA SER A 83 6.27 -11.50 2.52
C SER A 83 6.61 -10.02 2.29
N VAL A 84 5.61 -9.13 2.33
CA VAL A 84 5.81 -7.67 2.22
C VAL A 84 6.64 -7.15 3.40
N LEU A 85 6.30 -7.54 4.62
CA LEU A 85 7.03 -7.13 5.82
C LEU A 85 8.48 -7.61 5.80
N ALA A 86 8.72 -8.86 5.38
CA ALA A 86 10.08 -9.36 5.18
C ALA A 86 10.84 -8.58 4.09
N SER A 87 10.17 -8.22 3.00
CA SER A 87 10.74 -7.41 1.91
C SER A 87 11.07 -5.98 2.38
N ILE A 88 10.25 -5.39 3.26
CA ILE A 88 10.52 -4.10 3.91
C ILE A 88 11.76 -4.20 4.79
N SER A 89 11.85 -5.22 5.65
CA SER A 89 12.98 -5.38 6.57
C SER A 89 14.30 -5.66 5.84
N THR A 90 14.27 -6.48 4.78
CA THR A 90 15.47 -6.82 3.98
C THR A 90 15.80 -5.76 2.93
N GLY A 91 14.81 -4.96 2.53
CA GLY A 91 14.92 -3.97 1.50
C GLY A 91 15.08 -4.54 0.08
N VAL A 92 14.66 -5.79 -0.13
CA VAL A 92 14.66 -6.50 -1.41
C VAL A 92 13.25 -7.03 -1.67
N SER A 93 12.75 -6.87 -2.89
CA SER A 93 11.49 -7.48 -3.31
C SER A 93 11.68 -8.27 -4.60
N THR A 94 11.03 -9.43 -4.69
CA THR A 94 10.92 -10.23 -5.91
C THR A 94 9.63 -9.97 -6.67
N ASP A 95 8.75 -9.11 -6.14
CA ASP A 95 7.47 -8.76 -6.74
C ASP A 95 7.57 -7.45 -7.54
N HIS A 96 6.88 -7.43 -8.68
CA HIS A 96 6.84 -6.29 -9.59
C HIS A 96 6.10 -5.08 -9.01
N VAL A 97 5.11 -5.23 -8.13
CA VAL A 97 4.50 -4.09 -7.42
C VAL A 97 5.29 -3.77 -6.15
N GLY A 98 5.77 -4.80 -5.45
CA GLY A 98 6.58 -4.68 -4.25
C GLY A 98 7.87 -3.86 -4.41
N ALA A 99 8.55 -3.91 -5.56
CA ALA A 99 9.81 -3.18 -5.75
C ALA A 99 9.68 -1.65 -5.55
N ALA A 100 8.62 -1.03 -6.06
CA ALA A 100 8.33 0.40 -5.88
C ALA A 100 7.98 0.73 -4.44
N LEU A 101 7.23 -0.13 -3.75
CA LEU A 101 6.93 0.03 -2.33
C LEU A 101 8.22 0.02 -1.51
N ILE A 102 9.09 -0.98 -1.72
CA ILE A 102 10.33 -1.12 -0.95
C ILE A 102 11.26 0.07 -1.20
N ASP A 103 11.42 0.50 -2.45
CA ASP A 103 12.19 1.70 -2.77
C ASP A 103 11.62 2.95 -2.10
N THR A 104 10.29 3.11 -2.10
CA THR A 104 9.59 4.22 -1.41
C THR A 104 9.86 4.19 0.10
N VAL A 105 9.62 3.06 0.75
CA VAL A 105 9.82 2.89 2.20
C VAL A 105 11.25 3.23 2.60
N ARG A 106 12.24 2.76 1.83
CA ARG A 106 13.66 3.04 2.11
C ARG A 106 14.05 4.49 1.89
N ARG A 107 13.57 5.13 0.82
CA ARG A 107 13.88 6.54 0.51
C ARG A 107 13.38 7.49 1.58
N PHE A 108 12.20 7.21 2.13
CA PHE A 108 11.52 8.08 3.08
C PHE A 108 11.61 7.58 4.52
N ASN A 109 12.32 6.47 4.76
CA ASN A 109 12.44 5.83 6.07
C ASN A 109 11.09 5.63 6.76
N ILE A 110 10.09 5.14 6.00
CA ILE A 110 8.73 4.95 6.50
C ILE A 110 8.75 3.81 7.53
N PRO A 111 8.24 4.01 8.75
CA PRO A 111 8.24 2.97 9.78
C PRO A 111 7.49 1.72 9.33
N GLN A 112 8.13 0.55 9.48
CA GLN A 112 7.51 -0.75 9.19
C GLN A 112 6.22 -0.97 10.00
N GLN A 113 6.13 -0.37 11.20
CA GLN A 113 4.95 -0.47 12.05
C GLN A 113 3.67 -0.01 11.34
N HIS A 114 3.73 1.01 10.49
CA HIS A 114 2.54 1.47 9.76
C HIS A 114 1.98 0.44 8.78
N PHE A 115 2.81 -0.48 8.29
CA PHE A 115 2.39 -1.57 7.41
C PHE A 115 1.82 -2.73 8.23
N ILE A 116 2.40 -3.00 9.42
CA ILE A 116 1.88 -3.98 10.37
C ILE A 116 0.47 -3.59 10.83
N ASP A 117 0.31 -2.34 11.28
CA ASP A 117 -0.96 -1.80 11.76
C ASP A 117 -2.04 -1.82 10.65
N PHE A 118 -1.65 -1.52 9.41
CA PHE A 118 -2.55 -1.60 8.25
C PHE A 118 -3.02 -3.03 7.97
N LEU A 119 -2.08 -3.99 7.88
CA LEU A 119 -2.39 -5.40 7.64
C LEU A 119 -3.24 -6.02 8.76
N HIS A 120 -3.05 -5.57 10.00
CA HIS A 120 -3.93 -5.94 11.12
C HIS A 120 -5.38 -5.51 10.85
N SER A 121 -5.62 -4.25 10.47
CA SER A 121 -6.97 -3.79 10.12
C SER A 121 -7.57 -4.51 8.92
N MET A 122 -6.78 -4.85 7.90
CA MET A 122 -7.26 -5.66 6.77
C MET A 122 -7.68 -7.08 7.20
N THR A 123 -7.01 -7.64 8.22
CA THR A 123 -7.40 -8.93 8.82
C THR A 123 -8.70 -8.80 9.62
N MET A 124 -8.92 -7.66 10.28
CA MET A 124 -10.17 -7.36 10.97
C MET A 124 -11.35 -7.29 9.99
N ASP A 125 -11.18 -6.71 8.79
CA ASP A 125 -12.24 -6.63 7.77
C ASP A 125 -12.80 -8.00 7.34
N LEU A 126 -12.00 -9.06 7.45
CA LEU A 126 -12.42 -10.43 7.12
C LEU A 126 -13.27 -11.09 8.21
N THR A 127 -13.18 -10.63 9.47
CA THR A 127 -13.70 -11.37 10.62
C THR A 127 -14.58 -10.55 11.56
N VAL A 128 -14.50 -9.22 11.51
CA VAL A 128 -15.16 -8.29 12.42
C VAL A 128 -16.26 -7.52 11.69
N GLY A 129 -17.51 -7.94 11.89
CA GLY A 129 -18.68 -7.25 11.31
C GLY A 129 -19.23 -6.09 12.15
N THR A 130 -18.92 -6.05 13.45
CA THR A 130 -19.44 -5.03 14.39
C THR A 130 -18.46 -4.74 15.51
N TYR A 131 -18.37 -3.48 15.91
CA TYR A 131 -17.54 -3.00 17.02
C TYR A 131 -18.41 -2.76 18.26
N ASN A 132 -18.01 -3.29 19.41
CA ASN A 132 -18.79 -3.20 20.65
C ASN A 132 -18.55 -1.88 21.38
N THR A 133 -17.33 -1.35 21.30
CA THR A 133 -16.92 -0.12 21.93
C THR A 133 -16.35 0.87 20.91
N TYR A 134 -16.26 2.14 21.31
CA TYR A 134 -15.62 3.15 20.48
C TYR A 134 -14.12 2.89 20.34
N GLU A 135 -13.51 2.32 21.38
CA GLU A 135 -12.11 1.91 21.42
C GLU A 135 -11.82 0.82 20.38
N ASP A 136 -12.69 -0.18 20.24
CA ASP A 136 -12.55 -1.22 19.20
C ASP A 136 -12.61 -0.60 17.78
N LEU A 137 -13.51 0.37 17.58
CA LEU A 137 -13.61 1.10 16.31
C LEU A 137 -12.38 1.98 16.06
N LEU A 138 -11.83 2.61 17.10
CA LEU A 138 -10.63 3.45 17.00
C LEU A 138 -9.41 2.63 16.60
N GLU A 139 -9.24 1.42 17.13
CA GLU A 139 -8.18 0.50 16.71
C GLU A 139 -8.25 0.21 15.21
N TYR A 140 -9.45 -0.14 14.73
CA TYR A 140 -9.69 -0.37 13.30
C TYR A 140 -9.41 0.88 12.45
N VAL A 141 -9.93 2.05 12.83
CA VAL A 141 -9.76 3.30 12.06
C VAL A 141 -8.29 3.74 12.05
N TYR A 142 -7.56 3.49 13.13
CA TYR A 142 -6.14 3.80 13.19
C TYR A 142 -5.37 3.01 12.12
N GLY A 143 -5.54 1.69 12.04
CA GLY A 143 -4.84 0.87 11.06
C GLY A 143 -5.41 0.94 9.64
N SER A 144 -6.73 1.12 9.45
CA SER A 144 -7.31 1.21 8.10
C SER A 144 -7.11 2.58 7.44
N ALA A 145 -7.00 3.67 8.21
CA ALA A 145 -6.96 5.02 7.66
C ALA A 145 -5.80 5.89 8.19
N ALA A 146 -5.61 5.96 9.51
CA ALA A 146 -4.64 6.90 10.07
C ALA A 146 -3.20 6.57 9.64
N VAL A 147 -2.83 5.28 9.65
CA VAL A 147 -1.50 4.83 9.24
C VAL A 147 -1.21 5.06 7.75
N ILE A 148 -2.22 5.06 6.87
CA ILE A 148 -2.05 5.48 5.47
C ILE A 148 -1.63 6.95 5.41
N GLY A 149 -2.26 7.80 6.22
CA GLY A 149 -1.83 9.19 6.40
C GLY A 149 -0.39 9.30 6.93
N LEU A 150 -0.02 8.49 7.93
CA LEU A 150 1.33 8.47 8.50
C LEU A 150 2.39 8.00 7.49
N GLN A 151 2.08 7.01 6.64
CA GLN A 151 2.96 6.58 5.54
C GLN A 151 3.20 7.71 4.52
N MET A 152 2.19 8.56 4.30
CA MET A 152 2.26 9.68 3.36
C MET A 152 3.05 10.89 3.87
N VAL A 153 3.06 11.14 5.20
CA VAL A 153 3.70 12.33 5.80
C VAL A 153 5.15 12.54 5.34
N PRO A 154 6.06 11.55 5.41
CA PRO A 154 7.44 11.72 4.95
C PRO A 154 7.58 12.11 3.47
N ILE A 155 6.64 11.69 2.62
CA ILE A 155 6.65 12.01 1.19
C ILE A 155 6.19 13.47 0.98
N LEU A 156 5.18 13.90 1.72
CA LEU A 156 4.55 15.21 1.55
C LEU A 156 5.35 16.36 2.16
N GLY A 157 6.18 16.10 3.17
CA GLY A 157 7.06 17.09 3.82
C GLY A 157 6.41 17.68 5.05
#